data_AF-A0ABD4JRY7-F1
#
_entry.id   AF-A0ABD4JRY7-F1
#
_cell.length_a   1.000
_cell.length_b   1.000
_cell.length_c   1.000
_cell.angle_alpha   90.00
_cell.angle_beta   90.00
_cell.angle_gamma   90.00
#
_symmetry.space_group_name_H-M   'P 1'
#
loop_
_entity.id
_entity.type
_entity.pdbx_description
1 polymer ?
#
loop_
_entity_poly.entity_id
_entity_poly.type
_entity_poly.pdbx_seq_one_letter_code
_entity_poly.pdbx_strand_id
1 'polypeptide(L)'
;MSIITTEVKALTPEEEAMIAALSDKLATSKPRPPMDEKKLTTDQIVQIRRACVMGHSAKAICAAFKVSLAYALKMKREYNPVKYQKVPLTLPEKVVMIQQMNQDGLPDQMIGEMLGINIKTVETLSQVTPVHYLVEQMLPYDQVLANLRAPRYVANPVYKLGTSMTRVRKIISAGRKELRPLIISSKRAA
;
A
#
# COMPACT_ATOMS: atom_id res chain seq x y z
N MET A 1 -11.95 35.48 31.79
CA MET A 1 -12.69 35.14 30.55
C MET A 1 -12.53 36.31 29.60
N SER A 2 -11.50 36.30 28.73
CA SER A 2 -11.28 37.35 27.73
C SER A 2 -12.12 37.04 26.50
N ILE A 3 -13.09 37.90 26.21
CA ILE A 3 -13.88 37.86 24.98
C ILE A 3 -12.94 38.30 23.87
N ILE A 4 -12.54 37.37 22.99
CA ILE A 4 -11.86 37.70 21.75
C ILE A 4 -12.91 38.39 20.88
N THR A 5 -12.83 39.72 20.77
CA THR A 5 -13.64 40.47 19.81
C THR A 5 -13.10 40.16 18.42
N THR A 6 -13.87 39.44 17.62
CA THR A 6 -13.59 39.25 16.19
C THR A 6 -13.98 40.52 15.44
N GLU A 7 -13.27 41.62 15.69
CA GLU A 7 -13.35 42.79 14.82
C GLU A 7 -12.63 42.43 13.52
N VAL A 8 -13.40 41.92 12.56
CA VAL A 8 -12.94 41.73 11.20
C VAL A 8 -12.74 43.14 10.63
N LYS A 9 -11.48 43.55 10.47
CA LYS A 9 -11.15 44.80 9.78
C LYS A 9 -11.86 44.80 8.42
N ALA A 10 -12.71 45.79 8.18
CA ALA A 10 -13.40 45.92 6.91
C ALA A 10 -12.34 46.01 5.80
N LEU A 11 -12.43 45.09 4.83
CA LEU A 11 -11.55 45.08 3.68
C LEU A 11 -11.80 46.36 2.88
N THR A 12 -10.73 46.98 2.42
CA THR A 12 -10.86 48.10 1.50
C THR A 12 -11.42 47.60 0.16
N PRO A 13 -12.10 48.46 -0.62
CA PRO A 13 -12.64 48.07 -1.93
C PRO A 13 -11.56 47.49 -2.88
N GLU A 14 -10.31 47.94 -2.73
CA GLU A 14 -9.16 47.45 -3.49
C GLU A 14 -8.75 46.03 -3.07
N GLU A 15 -8.76 45.73 -1.77
CA GLU A 15 -8.47 44.39 -1.25
C GLU A 15 -9.58 43.40 -1.64
N GLU A 16 -10.84 43.82 -1.59
CA GLU A 16 -11.97 42.99 -2.04
C GLU A 16 -11.89 42.71 -3.54
N ALA A 17 -11.58 43.70 -4.36
CA ALA A 17 -11.37 43.52 -5.79
C ALA A 17 -10.19 42.59 -6.10
N MET A 18 -9.11 42.68 -5.32
CA MET A 18 -7.94 41.82 -5.46
C MET A 18 -8.23 40.38 -5.05
N ILE A 19 -9.00 40.18 -3.98
CA ILE A 19 -9.47 38.86 -3.53
C ILE A 19 -10.43 38.26 -4.56
N ALA A 20 -11.37 39.04 -5.09
CA ALA A 20 -12.27 38.61 -6.16
C ALA A 20 -11.50 38.19 -7.41
N ALA A 21 -10.53 38.99 -7.84
CA ALA A 21 -9.67 38.66 -8.98
C ALA A 21 -8.80 37.40 -8.74
N LEU A 22 -8.34 37.17 -7.52
CA LEU A 22 -7.62 35.94 -7.16
C LEU A 22 -8.56 34.72 -7.13
N SER A 23 -9.75 34.87 -6.56
CA SER A 23 -10.79 33.84 -6.53
C SER A 23 -11.20 33.43 -7.95
N ASP A 24 -11.44 34.41 -8.83
CA ASP A 24 -11.78 34.17 -10.23
C ASP A 24 -10.64 33.49 -10.99
N LYS A 25 -9.38 33.89 -10.76
CA LYS A 25 -8.22 33.19 -11.34
C LYS A 25 -8.12 31.74 -10.87
N LEU A 26 -8.38 31.47 -9.60
CA LEU A 26 -8.35 30.11 -9.05
C LEU A 26 -9.53 29.26 -9.55
N ALA A 27 -10.70 29.87 -9.74
CA ALA A 27 -11.90 29.20 -10.26
C ALA A 27 -11.82 28.90 -11.76
N THR A 28 -11.19 29.79 -12.54
CA THR A 28 -11.15 29.71 -14.01
C THR A 28 -9.89 29.03 -14.56
N SER A 29 -8.76 29.11 -13.85
CA SER A 29 -7.53 28.43 -14.29
C SER A 29 -7.54 26.96 -13.88
N LYS A 30 -7.82 26.07 -14.84
CA LYS A 30 -7.57 24.64 -14.65
C LYS A 30 -6.07 24.43 -14.40
N PRO A 31 -5.66 23.69 -13.35
CA PRO A 31 -4.26 23.37 -13.14
C PRO A 31 -3.69 22.72 -14.40
N ARG A 32 -2.65 23.32 -15.00
CA ARG A 32 -2.00 22.71 -16.18
C ARG A 32 -1.38 21.37 -15.75
N PRO A 33 -1.54 20.30 -16.53
CA PRO A 33 -0.88 19.05 -16.24
C PRO A 33 0.65 19.30 -16.23
N PRO A 34 1.37 18.75 -15.25
CA PRO A 34 2.82 18.93 -15.17
C PRO A 34 3.47 18.42 -16.46
N MET A 35 4.13 19.32 -17.20
CA MET A 35 4.79 19.01 -18.48
C MET A 35 6.24 18.50 -18.31
N ASP A 36 6.69 18.29 -17.07
CA ASP A 36 8.07 17.94 -16.77
C ASP A 36 8.49 16.58 -17.36
N GLU A 37 7.56 15.65 -17.55
CA GLU A 37 7.84 14.33 -18.17
C GLU A 37 8.49 14.45 -19.55
N LYS A 38 8.14 15.48 -20.34
CA LYS A 38 8.70 15.68 -21.69
C LYS A 38 10.16 16.12 -21.67
N LYS A 39 10.66 16.61 -20.53
CA LYS A 39 12.03 17.13 -20.37
C LYS A 39 12.96 16.14 -19.66
N LEU A 40 12.41 15.02 -19.18
CA LEU A 40 13.15 14.02 -18.43
C LEU A 40 13.55 12.86 -19.35
N THR A 41 14.75 12.34 -19.12
CA THR A 41 15.15 11.06 -19.70
C THR A 41 14.37 9.91 -19.06
N THR A 42 14.29 8.78 -19.76
CA THR A 42 13.68 7.54 -19.22
C THR A 42 14.31 7.12 -17.90
N ASP A 43 15.64 7.26 -17.77
CA ASP A 43 16.37 6.88 -16.56
C ASP A 43 16.03 7.79 -15.38
N GLN A 44 15.94 9.10 -15.61
CA GLN A 44 15.51 10.06 -14.58
C GLN A 44 14.08 9.76 -14.11
N ILE A 45 13.17 9.41 -15.02
CA ILE A 45 11.80 9.01 -14.67
C ILE A 45 11.82 7.77 -13.76
N VAL A 46 12.63 6.75 -14.10
CA VAL A 46 12.78 5.54 -13.28
C VAL A 46 13.36 5.85 -11.91
N GLN A 47 14.38 6.72 -11.83
CA GLN A 47 14.99 7.13 -10.57
C GLN A 47 14.02 7.93 -9.69
N ILE A 48 13.22 8.82 -10.27
CA ILE A 48 12.17 9.56 -9.55
C ILE A 48 11.12 8.59 -9.00
N ARG A 49 10.65 7.62 -9.81
CA ARG A 49 9.71 6.58 -9.36
C ARG A 49 10.30 5.78 -8.18
N ARG A 50 11.55 5.35 -8.28
CA ARG A 50 12.25 4.65 -7.20
C ARG A 50 12.35 5.53 -5.95
N ALA A 51 12.69 6.80 -6.10
CA ALA A 51 12.79 7.73 -4.99
C ALA A 51 11.43 7.93 -4.28
N CYS A 52 10.33 7.98 -5.05
CA CYS A 52 8.98 7.99 -4.48
C CYS A 52 8.69 6.73 -3.67
N VAL A 53 9.03 5.55 -4.20
CA VAL A 53 8.82 4.25 -3.53
C VAL A 53 9.66 4.13 -2.25
N MET A 54 10.89 4.66 -2.25
CA MET A 54 11.77 4.70 -1.07
C MET A 54 11.33 5.73 -0.02
N GLY A 55 10.32 6.56 -0.30
CA GLY A 55 9.75 7.48 0.66
C GLY A 55 10.41 8.86 0.72
N HIS A 56 11.30 9.22 -0.22
CA HIS A 56 11.92 10.55 -0.25
C HIS A 56 10.88 11.68 -0.30
N SER A 57 11.19 12.81 0.33
CA SER A 57 10.30 13.97 0.36
C SER A 57 10.15 14.59 -1.04
N ALA A 58 9.01 15.22 -1.33
CA ALA A 58 8.80 15.88 -2.62
C ALA A 58 9.85 16.98 -2.86
N LYS A 59 10.24 17.70 -1.80
CA LYS A 59 11.30 18.71 -1.83
C LYS A 59 12.66 18.11 -2.25
N ALA A 60 13.03 16.95 -1.70
CA ALA A 60 14.27 16.27 -2.08
C ALA A 60 14.25 15.83 -3.55
N ILE A 61 13.12 15.32 -4.03
CA ILE A 61 12.95 14.92 -5.44
C ILE A 61 13.05 16.14 -6.37
N CYS A 62 12.41 17.26 -6.01
CA CYS A 62 12.50 18.49 -6.79
C CYS A 62 13.94 19.01 -6.88
N ALA A 63 14.67 18.97 -5.75
CA ALA A 63 16.06 19.43 -5.70
C ALA A 63 17.00 18.53 -6.52
N ALA A 64 16.84 17.21 -6.44
CA ALA A 64 17.70 16.25 -7.13
C ALA A 64 17.47 16.22 -8.64
N PHE A 65 16.21 16.29 -9.09
CA PHE A 65 15.85 16.08 -10.50
C PHE A 65 15.42 17.36 -11.22
N LYS A 66 15.43 18.51 -10.55
CA LYS A 66 14.99 19.82 -11.08
C LYS A 66 13.58 19.78 -11.70
N VAL A 67 12.67 19.05 -11.06
CA VAL A 67 11.26 18.92 -11.47
C VAL A 67 10.36 19.82 -10.63
N SER A 68 9.17 20.15 -11.15
CA SER A 68 8.19 20.93 -10.38
C SER A 68 7.65 20.14 -9.17
N LEU A 69 7.24 20.88 -8.13
CA LEU A 69 6.59 20.30 -6.96
C LEU A 69 5.30 19.56 -7.33
N ALA A 70 4.53 20.10 -8.27
CA ALA A 70 3.30 19.47 -8.76
C ALA A 70 3.58 18.09 -9.37
N TYR A 71 4.64 17.98 -10.18
CA TYR A 71 5.06 16.70 -10.74
C TYR A 71 5.50 15.71 -9.66
N ALA A 72 6.38 16.14 -8.74
CA ALA A 72 6.85 15.29 -7.65
C ALA A 72 5.68 14.79 -6.77
N LEU A 73 4.68 15.63 -6.48
CA LEU A 73 3.49 15.25 -5.72
C LEU A 73 2.60 14.27 -6.49
N LYS A 74 2.41 14.45 -7.80
CA LYS A 74 1.71 13.48 -8.68
C LYS A 74 2.40 12.12 -8.59
N MET A 75 3.72 12.08 -8.80
CA MET A 75 4.51 10.85 -8.74
C MET A 75 4.44 10.19 -7.36
N LYS A 76 4.52 10.95 -6.26
CA LYS A 76 4.37 10.39 -4.91
C LYS A 76 2.99 9.80 -4.63
N ARG A 77 1.93 10.34 -5.24
CA ARG A 77 0.57 9.81 -5.11
C ARG A 77 0.43 8.47 -5.83
N GLU A 78 0.99 8.38 -7.04
CA GLU A 78 0.97 7.17 -7.85
C GLU A 78 1.86 6.08 -7.24
N TYR A 79 3.13 6.42 -6.98
CA TYR A 79 4.19 5.55 -6.47
C TYR A 79 4.33 5.63 -4.94
N ASN A 80 3.20 5.50 -4.24
CA ASN A 80 3.15 5.56 -2.78
C ASN A 80 3.90 4.35 -2.16
N PRO A 81 4.90 4.56 -1.26
CA PRO A 81 5.66 3.49 -0.59
C PRO A 81 4.80 2.35 -0.03
N VAL A 82 3.63 2.68 0.53
CA VAL A 82 2.73 1.70 1.16
C VAL A 82 2.29 0.62 0.16
N LYS A 83 2.18 0.94 -1.13
CA LYS A 83 1.81 -0.03 -2.17
C LYS A 83 2.95 -1.00 -2.53
N TYR A 84 4.20 -0.66 -2.21
CA TYR A 84 5.39 -1.42 -2.58
C TYR A 84 6.08 -2.07 -1.37
N GLN A 85 5.51 -1.87 -0.18
CA GLN A 85 6.04 -2.45 1.04
C GLN A 85 5.83 -3.97 1.03
N LYS A 86 6.92 -4.72 1.21
CA LYS A 86 6.88 -6.17 1.42
C LYS A 86 6.59 -6.42 2.89
N VAL A 87 5.33 -6.72 3.19
CA VAL A 87 4.88 -7.03 4.54
C VAL A 87 4.92 -8.55 4.71
N PRO A 88 5.33 -9.06 5.89
CA PRO A 88 5.22 -10.48 6.19
C PRO A 88 3.78 -10.97 6.05
N LEU A 89 3.61 -12.15 5.45
CA LEU A 89 2.30 -12.78 5.29
C LEU A 89 1.64 -13.04 6.64
N THR A 90 0.36 -12.71 6.74
CA THR A 90 -0.44 -12.92 7.94
C THR A 90 -0.92 -14.35 8.02
N LEU A 91 -1.28 -14.84 9.21
CA LEU A 91 -1.77 -16.23 9.36
C LEU A 91 -2.97 -16.54 8.45
N PRO A 92 -4.00 -15.67 8.33
CA PRO A 92 -5.09 -15.90 7.37
C PRO A 92 -4.64 -15.98 5.91
N GLU A 93 -3.64 -15.19 5.50
CA GLU A 93 -3.06 -15.28 4.14
C GLU A 93 -2.30 -16.60 3.96
N LYS A 94 -1.54 -17.03 4.99
CA LYS A 94 -0.83 -18.30 4.95
C LYS A 94 -1.79 -19.48 4.83
N VAL A 95 -2.97 -19.46 5.46
CA VAL A 95 -4.02 -20.49 5.28
C VAL A 95 -4.40 -20.64 3.81
N VAL A 96 -4.65 -19.52 3.11
CA VAL A 96 -4.97 -19.53 1.68
C VAL A 96 -3.83 -20.13 0.87
N MET A 97 -2.58 -19.75 1.15
CA MET A 97 -1.41 -20.27 0.44
C MET A 97 -1.18 -21.76 0.70
N ILE A 98 -1.34 -22.23 1.94
CA ILE A 98 -1.22 -23.64 2.31
C ILE A 98 -2.23 -24.47 1.51
N GLN A 99 -3.47 -24.01 1.40
CA GLN A 99 -4.48 -24.74 0.64
C GLN A 99 -4.15 -24.81 -0.85
N GLN A 100 -3.65 -23.73 -1.46
CA GLN A 100 -3.21 -23.76 -2.86
C GLN A 100 -2.02 -24.72 -3.04
N MET A 101 -1.04 -24.70 -2.14
CA MET A 101 0.10 -25.62 -2.20
C MET A 101 -0.31 -27.10 -1.98
N ASN A 102 -1.29 -27.35 -1.11
CA ASN A 102 -1.85 -28.69 -0.92
C ASN A 102 -2.59 -29.18 -2.16
N GLN A 103 -3.31 -28.29 -2.87
CA GLN A 103 -3.96 -28.62 -4.14
C GLN A 103 -2.94 -28.98 -5.23
N ASP A 104 -1.78 -28.36 -5.20
CA ASP A 104 -0.64 -28.68 -6.06
C ASP A 104 0.16 -29.92 -5.59
N GLY A 105 -0.24 -30.55 -4.48
CA GLY A 105 0.35 -31.79 -3.99
C GLY A 105 1.70 -31.64 -3.28
N LEU A 106 2.02 -30.45 -2.77
CA LEU A 106 3.27 -30.23 -2.04
C LEU A 106 3.23 -30.87 -0.64
N PRO A 107 4.35 -31.44 -0.16
CA PRO A 107 4.42 -31.99 1.19
C PRO A 107 4.51 -30.88 2.24
N ASP A 108 3.92 -31.11 3.42
CA ASP A 108 3.85 -30.14 4.53
C ASP A 108 5.22 -29.58 4.95
N GLN A 109 6.28 -30.39 4.85
CA GLN A 109 7.65 -29.96 5.13
C GLN A 109 8.11 -28.85 4.17
N MET A 110 7.89 -29.03 2.87
CA MET A 110 8.25 -28.05 1.85
C MET A 110 7.40 -26.78 1.97
N ILE A 111 6.11 -26.93 2.30
CA ILE A 111 5.22 -25.80 2.58
C ILE A 111 5.73 -24.98 3.76
N GLY A 112 6.13 -25.65 4.84
CA GLY A 112 6.71 -25.02 6.03
C GLY A 112 7.96 -24.21 5.72
N GLU A 113 8.89 -24.80 4.96
CA GLU A 113 10.12 -24.12 4.50
C GLU A 113 9.82 -22.88 3.65
N MET A 114 8.91 -23.00 2.68
CA MET A 114 8.59 -21.89 1.77
C MET A 114 7.91 -20.72 2.47
N LEU A 115 7.03 -21.01 3.45
CA LEU A 115 6.27 -20.01 4.20
C LEU A 115 6.97 -19.55 5.50
N GLY A 116 8.13 -20.14 5.82
CA GLY A 116 8.91 -19.86 7.02
C GLY A 116 8.16 -20.18 8.32
N ILE A 117 7.48 -21.33 8.37
CA ILE A 117 6.72 -21.80 9.54
C ILE A 117 7.03 -23.27 9.84
N ASN A 118 6.77 -23.68 11.09
CA ASN A 118 6.95 -25.07 11.52
C ASN A 118 5.88 -25.98 10.89
N ILE A 119 6.24 -27.24 10.59
CA ILE A 119 5.35 -28.30 10.09
C ILE A 119 4.07 -28.43 10.94
N LYS A 120 4.16 -28.45 12.28
CA LYS A 120 2.97 -28.49 13.15
C LYS A 120 2.02 -27.30 12.94
N THR A 121 2.58 -26.15 12.56
CA THR A 121 1.78 -24.96 12.22
C THR A 121 1.12 -25.12 10.85
N VAL A 122 1.79 -25.75 9.89
CA VAL A 122 1.19 -26.11 8.59
C VAL A 122 0.01 -27.06 8.81
N GLU A 123 0.19 -28.12 9.59
CA GLU A 123 -0.87 -29.07 9.95
C GLU A 123 -2.06 -28.40 10.64
N THR A 124 -1.79 -27.48 11.57
CA THR A 124 -2.88 -26.75 12.26
C THR A 124 -3.62 -25.81 11.32
N LEU A 125 -2.91 -25.13 10.42
CA LEU A 125 -3.49 -24.16 9.49
C LEU A 125 -4.17 -24.82 8.29
N SER A 126 -3.76 -26.03 7.87
CA SER A 126 -4.38 -26.78 6.78
C SER A 126 -5.80 -27.25 7.11
N GLN A 127 -6.12 -27.38 8.41
CA GLN A 127 -7.46 -27.70 8.90
C GLN A 127 -8.41 -26.50 8.91
N VAL A 128 -7.91 -25.28 8.70
CA VAL A 128 -8.71 -24.07 8.75
C VAL A 128 -9.25 -23.73 7.37
N THR A 129 -10.56 -23.55 7.28
CA THR A 129 -11.21 -23.10 6.05
C THR A 129 -10.77 -21.67 5.72
N PRO A 130 -10.26 -21.39 4.50
CA PRO A 130 -9.88 -20.04 4.13
C PRO A 130 -11.12 -19.16 3.98
N VAL A 131 -10.92 -17.87 4.17
CA VAL A 131 -11.97 -16.90 3.87
C VAL A 131 -12.10 -16.76 2.35
N HIS A 132 -13.27 -17.06 1.80
CA HIS A 132 -13.51 -17.07 0.35
C HIS A 132 -13.05 -15.79 -0.37
N TYR A 133 -13.33 -14.62 0.23
CA TYR A 133 -12.88 -13.35 -0.33
C TYR A 133 -11.35 -13.23 -0.44
N LEU A 134 -10.57 -13.84 0.46
CA LEU A 134 -9.12 -13.86 0.32
C LEU A 134 -8.67 -14.79 -0.80
N VAL A 135 -9.30 -15.95 -0.95
CA VAL A 135 -9.02 -16.91 -2.04
C VAL A 135 -9.21 -16.25 -3.41
N GLU A 136 -10.29 -15.50 -3.59
CA GLU A 136 -10.57 -14.81 -4.86
C GLU A 136 -9.59 -13.67 -5.17
N GLN A 137 -9.13 -12.97 -4.13
CA GLN A 137 -8.41 -11.70 -4.28
C GLN A 137 -6.89 -11.83 -4.17
N MET A 138 -6.39 -12.89 -3.53
CA MET A 138 -4.96 -13.16 -3.48
C MET A 138 -4.46 -13.65 -4.85
N LEU A 139 -3.20 -13.34 -5.12
CA LEU A 139 -2.47 -13.91 -6.26
C LEU A 139 -2.13 -15.39 -5.96
N PRO A 140 -1.83 -16.20 -6.99
CA PRO A 140 -1.28 -17.55 -6.82
C PRO A 140 -0.02 -17.56 -5.94
N TYR A 141 0.14 -18.61 -5.12
CA TYR A 141 1.20 -18.64 -4.09
C TYR A 141 2.62 -18.52 -4.66
N ASP A 142 2.87 -19.10 -5.83
CA ASP A 142 4.13 -19.03 -6.55
C ASP A 142 4.47 -17.58 -6.92
N GLN A 143 3.49 -16.85 -7.44
CA GLN A 143 3.62 -15.43 -7.77
C GLN A 143 3.81 -14.58 -6.50
N VAL A 144 3.06 -14.86 -5.43
CA VAL A 144 3.22 -14.16 -4.15
C VAL A 144 4.62 -14.35 -3.59
N LEU A 145 5.12 -15.58 -3.53
CA LEU A 145 6.47 -15.88 -3.03
C LEU A 145 7.55 -15.22 -3.91
N ALA A 146 7.40 -15.29 -5.23
CA ALA A 146 8.32 -14.63 -6.15
C ALA A 146 8.35 -13.10 -5.93
N ASN A 147 7.18 -12.47 -5.77
CA ASN A 147 7.06 -11.04 -5.54
C ASN A 147 7.66 -10.59 -4.20
N LEU A 148 7.41 -11.36 -3.13
CA LEU A 148 7.93 -11.06 -1.80
C LEU A 148 9.45 -11.27 -1.72
N ARG A 149 10.00 -12.25 -2.44
CA ARG A 149 11.45 -12.53 -2.47
C ARG A 149 12.22 -11.71 -3.49
N ALA A 150 11.55 -11.09 -4.46
CA ALA A 150 12.23 -10.33 -5.50
C ALA A 150 13.06 -9.18 -4.90
N PRO A 151 14.21 -8.79 -5.47
CA PRO A 151 14.95 -7.62 -5.00
C PRO A 151 14.28 -6.30 -5.42
N ARG A 152 13.50 -6.32 -6.51
CA ARG A 152 12.78 -5.15 -7.03
C ARG A 152 11.56 -4.78 -6.18
N TYR A 153 11.10 -3.53 -6.33
CA TYR A 153 9.83 -3.08 -5.77
C TYR A 153 8.68 -3.58 -6.63
N VAL A 154 7.79 -4.38 -6.05
CA VAL A 154 6.59 -4.89 -6.70
C VAL A 154 5.39 -4.25 -6.04
N ALA A 155 4.53 -3.61 -6.83
CA ALA A 155 3.29 -3.05 -6.33
C ALA A 155 2.33 -4.19 -5.95
N ASN A 156 1.72 -4.11 -4.76
CA ASN A 156 0.74 -5.06 -4.22
C ASN A 156 1.18 -6.53 -4.41
N PRO A 157 2.26 -6.98 -3.72
CA PRO A 157 2.88 -8.27 -3.99
C PRO A 157 1.97 -9.49 -3.71
N VAL A 158 0.89 -9.32 -2.96
CA VAL A 158 0.01 -10.38 -2.44
C VAL A 158 -1.38 -10.41 -3.12
N TYR A 159 -1.91 -9.26 -3.55
CA TYR A 159 -3.30 -9.11 -3.95
C TYR A 159 -3.44 -8.63 -5.40
N LYS A 160 -4.53 -9.03 -6.05
CA LYS A 160 -4.91 -8.56 -7.38
C LYS A 160 -5.12 -7.04 -7.41
N LEU A 161 -4.97 -6.44 -8.59
CA LEU A 161 -5.26 -5.03 -8.78
C LEU A 161 -6.76 -4.77 -8.55
N GLY A 162 -7.09 -3.72 -7.80
CA GLY A 162 -8.49 -3.37 -7.49
C GLY A 162 -9.05 -4.02 -6.22
N THR A 163 -8.29 -4.88 -5.54
CA THR A 163 -8.72 -5.46 -4.27
C THR A 163 -8.97 -4.38 -3.20
N SER A 164 -10.10 -4.50 -2.50
CA SER A 164 -10.45 -3.56 -1.42
C SER A 164 -9.63 -3.85 -0.15
N MET A 165 -8.53 -3.11 0.02
CA MET A 165 -7.65 -3.26 1.18
C MET A 165 -8.36 -2.99 2.52
N THR A 166 -9.41 -2.16 2.53
CA THR A 166 -10.23 -1.94 3.72
C THR A 166 -10.95 -3.22 4.16
N ARG A 167 -11.53 -3.95 3.19
CA ARG A 167 -12.19 -5.23 3.47
C ARG A 167 -11.19 -6.29 3.88
N VAL A 168 -10.06 -6.39 3.18
CA VAL A 168 -8.94 -7.28 3.52
C VAL A 168 -8.48 -7.06 4.95
N ARG A 169 -8.24 -5.81 5.37
CA ARG A 169 -7.82 -5.50 6.75
C ARG A 169 -8.83 -5.97 7.81
N LYS A 170 -10.13 -5.81 7.55
CA LYS A 170 -11.20 -6.29 8.45
C LYS A 170 -11.16 -7.82 8.57
N ILE A 171 -11.04 -8.52 7.45
CA ILE A 171 -10.96 -9.99 7.41
C ILE A 171 -9.71 -10.49 8.13
N ILE A 172 -8.54 -9.92 7.85
CA ILE A 172 -7.29 -10.29 8.53
C ILE A 172 -7.41 -10.07 10.04
N SER A 173 -8.00 -8.96 10.46
CA SER A 173 -8.19 -8.66 11.89
C SER A 173 -9.09 -9.70 12.57
N ALA A 174 -10.19 -10.09 11.92
CA ALA A 174 -11.08 -11.15 12.41
C ALA A 174 -10.37 -12.52 12.44
N GLY A 175 -9.76 -12.93 11.33
CA GLY A 175 -9.05 -14.22 11.24
C GLY A 175 -7.89 -14.33 12.22
N ARG A 176 -7.16 -13.24 12.51
CA ARG A 176 -6.14 -13.24 13.57
C ARG A 176 -6.72 -13.51 14.95
N LYS A 177 -7.93 -13.04 15.25
CA LYS A 177 -8.61 -13.31 16.53
C LYS A 177 -9.05 -14.76 16.62
N GLU A 178 -9.54 -15.34 15.53
CA GLU A 178 -10.01 -16.73 15.45
C GLU A 178 -8.87 -17.75 15.49
N LEU A 179 -7.76 -17.48 14.80
CA LEU A 179 -6.60 -18.39 14.73
C LEU A 179 -5.77 -18.41 16.02
N ARG A 180 -5.78 -17.33 16.79
CA ARG A 180 -5.00 -17.22 18.04
C ARG A 180 -5.31 -18.32 19.07
N PRO A 181 -6.58 -18.59 19.46
CA PRO A 181 -6.89 -19.66 20.40
C PRO A 181 -6.53 -21.05 19.86
N LEU A 182 -6.73 -21.31 18.56
CA LEU A 182 -6.38 -22.58 17.91
C LEU A 182 -4.88 -22.89 17.99
N ILE A 183 -4.03 -21.88 17.80
CA ILE A 183 -2.57 -22.04 17.94
C ILE A 183 -2.18 -22.25 19.40
N ILE A 184 -2.85 -21.58 20.34
CA ILE A 184 -2.56 -21.73 21.78
C ILE A 184 -2.95 -23.12 22.26
N SER A 185 -4.09 -23.67 21.83
CA SER A 185 -4.50 -25.04 22.19
C SER A 185 -3.56 -26.07 21.57
N SER A 186 -3.20 -25.91 20.29
CA SER A 186 -2.21 -26.78 19.60
C SER A 186 -0.87 -26.81 20.33
N LYS A 187 -0.35 -25.67 20.79
CA LYS A 187 0.87 -25.59 21.60
C LYS A 187 0.79 -26.30 22.96
N ARG A 188 -0.40 -26.41 23.56
CA ARG A 188 -0.58 -27.09 24.85
C ARG A 188 -0.72 -28.62 24.71
N ALA A 189 -1.11 -29.08 23.52
CA ALA A 189 -1.27 -30.51 23.22
C ALA A 189 0.03 -31.16 22.68
N ALA A 190 1.06 -30.35 22.38
CA ALA A 190 2.33 -30.74 21.79
C ALA A 190 3.46 -30.80 22.83
#